data_AF-I4CMU6-F1
#
_entry.id   AF-I4CMU6-F1
#
_cell.length_a   1.000
_cell.length_b   1.000
_cell.length_c   1.000
_cell.angle_alpha   90.00
_cell.angle_beta   90.00
_cell.angle_gamma   90.00
#
_symmetry.space_group_name_H-M   'P 1'
#
loop_
_entity.id
_entity.type
_entity.pdbx_description
1 polymer ?
#
loop_
_entity_poly.entity_id
_entity_poly.type
_entity_poly.pdbx_seq_one_letter_code
_entity_poly.pdbx_strand_id
1 'polypeptide(L)'
;MTRGKPSPRRARLALAALALTLAACTSTSPSPRELAGRYELVGVVEMGSQLLLHEQGTFEAVLYYGSLDIQGRGRWAMVDGQIELRERGPRAFLDGMRLVPSGNCLLVDMDTITGCYRRL
;
A
#
# COMPACT_ATOMS: atom_id res chain seq x y z
N MET A 1 -17.23 37.09 -58.40
CA MET A 1 -17.15 36.41 -57.09
C MET A 1 -16.97 34.91 -57.31
N THR A 2 -15.79 34.35 -57.05
CA THR A 2 -15.58 32.87 -56.99
C THR A 2 -14.53 32.57 -55.93
N ARG A 3 -14.96 31.99 -54.80
CA ARG A 3 -14.14 31.66 -53.63
C ARG A 3 -13.57 30.25 -53.80
N GLY A 4 -12.26 30.13 -53.96
CA GLY A 4 -11.56 28.84 -54.05
C GLY A 4 -11.68 28.04 -52.75
N LYS A 5 -12.05 26.76 -52.88
CA LYS A 5 -12.27 25.80 -51.78
C LYS A 5 -10.94 25.17 -51.34
N PRO A 6 -10.61 25.14 -50.04
CA PRO A 6 -9.36 24.53 -49.57
C PRO A 6 -9.41 22.98 -49.62
N SER A 7 -8.27 22.40 -49.99
CA SER A 7 -8.02 20.97 -50.26
C SER A 7 -7.98 20.08 -48.99
N PRO A 8 -8.43 18.80 -49.07
CA PRO A 8 -8.63 17.91 -47.93
C PRO A 8 -7.37 17.15 -47.46
N ARG A 9 -6.18 17.41 -48.05
CA ARG A 9 -4.97 16.59 -47.79
C ARG A 9 -4.31 16.76 -46.41
N ARG A 10 -4.63 17.81 -45.65
CA ARG A 10 -4.03 18.05 -44.33
C ARG A 10 -4.77 17.39 -43.17
N ALA A 11 -6.00 16.91 -43.37
CA ALA A 11 -6.84 16.42 -42.29
C ALA A 11 -6.53 14.97 -41.86
N ARG A 12 -5.80 14.19 -42.66
CA ARG A 12 -5.55 12.76 -42.35
C ARG A 12 -4.29 12.46 -41.56
N LEU A 13 -3.35 13.41 -41.46
CA LEU A 13 -2.10 13.20 -40.71
C LEU A 13 -2.16 13.66 -39.25
N ALA A 14 -3.19 14.41 -38.85
CA ALA A 14 -3.36 14.86 -37.47
C ALA A 14 -4.03 13.83 -36.55
N LEU A 15 -4.72 12.82 -37.09
CA LEU A 15 -5.45 11.83 -36.27
C LEU A 15 -4.62 10.61 -35.85
N ALA A 16 -3.42 10.41 -36.39
CA ALA A 16 -2.58 9.25 -36.04
C ALA A 16 -1.67 9.49 -34.82
N ALA A 17 -1.49 10.73 -34.37
CA ALA A 17 -0.53 11.07 -33.30
C ALA A 17 -1.15 11.11 -31.89
N LEU A 18 -2.48 11.01 -31.75
CA LEU A 18 -3.17 11.15 -30.45
C LEU A 18 -3.52 9.81 -29.78
N ALA A 19 -3.08 8.67 -30.34
CA ALA A 19 -3.46 7.35 -29.85
C ALA A 19 -2.37 6.65 -29.00
N LEU A 20 -1.19 7.24 -28.81
CA LEU A 20 -0.01 6.50 -28.32
C LEU A 20 0.51 6.89 -26.91
N THR A 21 -0.15 7.76 -26.16
CA THR A 21 0.40 8.23 -24.86
C THR A 21 -0.39 7.85 -23.62
N LEU A 22 -1.51 7.13 -23.72
CA LEU A 22 -2.17 6.56 -22.54
C LEU A 22 -1.58 5.18 -22.18
N ALA A 23 -0.28 5.12 -21.92
CA ALA A 23 0.24 4.08 -21.05
C ALA A 23 -0.15 4.46 -19.62
N ALA A 24 -1.43 4.23 -19.27
CA ALA A 24 -1.87 4.37 -17.90
C ALA A 24 -1.06 3.38 -17.07
N CYS A 25 -0.18 3.89 -16.20
CA CYS A 25 0.45 3.09 -15.16
C CYS A 25 -0.66 2.55 -14.28
N THR A 26 -1.15 1.35 -14.57
CA THR A 26 -2.00 0.62 -13.64
C THR A 26 -1.10 0.21 -12.48
N SER A 27 -1.10 1.02 -11.43
CA SER A 27 -0.56 0.68 -10.12
C SER A 27 -1.38 -0.48 -9.57
N THR A 28 -1.10 -1.70 -10.01
CA THR A 28 -1.65 -2.91 -9.40
C THR A 28 -1.19 -2.90 -7.96
N SER A 29 -2.13 -2.77 -7.03
CA SER A 29 -1.85 -3.01 -5.62
C SER A 29 -1.35 -4.45 -5.47
N PRO A 30 -0.30 -4.68 -4.67
CA PRO A 30 0.24 -6.02 -4.47
C PRO A 30 -0.86 -6.96 -3.95
N SER A 31 -0.88 -8.17 -4.49
CA SER A 31 -1.84 -9.18 -4.07
C SER A 31 -1.61 -9.58 -2.60
N PRO A 32 -2.64 -10.07 -1.89
CA PRO A 32 -2.47 -10.54 -0.51
C PRO A 32 -1.35 -11.58 -0.35
N ARG A 33 -1.14 -12.41 -1.39
CA ARG A 33 -0.07 -13.40 -1.42
C ARG A 33 1.33 -12.77 -1.44
N GLU A 34 1.50 -11.70 -2.22
CA GLU A 34 2.76 -10.95 -2.31
C GLU A 34 3.06 -10.16 -1.03
N LEU A 35 2.04 -9.88 -0.21
CA LEU A 35 2.16 -9.19 1.08
C LEU A 35 2.28 -10.12 2.28
N ALA A 36 1.95 -11.41 2.14
CA ALA A 36 2.14 -12.35 3.23
C ALA A 36 3.62 -12.51 3.58
N GLY A 37 3.93 -12.63 4.87
CA GLY A 37 5.30 -12.77 5.35
C GLY A 37 5.55 -12.17 6.72
N ARG A 38 6.81 -12.28 7.15
CA ARG A 38 7.31 -11.70 8.40
C ARG A 38 7.93 -10.33 8.14
N TYR A 39 7.67 -9.42 9.07
CA TYR A 39 8.13 -8.05 9.04
C TYR A 39 8.64 -7.64 10.42
N GLU A 40 9.66 -6.81 10.42
CA GLU A 40 10.22 -6.19 11.62
C GLU A 40 10.12 -4.66 11.50
N LEU A 41 9.64 -4.01 12.56
CA LEU A 41 9.57 -2.56 12.62
C LEU A 41 10.97 -1.98 12.80
N VAL A 42 11.36 -1.11 11.87
CA VAL A 42 12.64 -0.41 11.87
C VAL A 42 12.43 1.08 11.66
N GLY A 43 13.43 1.88 12.04
CA GLY A 43 13.45 3.33 11.84
C GLY A 43 12.76 4.14 12.94
N VAL A 44 12.32 3.49 14.01
CA VAL A 44 11.77 4.14 15.21
C VAL A 44 12.63 3.80 16.42
N VAL A 45 12.76 4.76 17.34
CA VAL A 45 13.43 4.58 18.64
C VAL A 45 12.38 4.27 19.71
N GLU A 46 12.76 3.63 20.81
CA GLU A 46 11.91 3.29 21.98
C GLU A 46 10.86 2.17 21.79
N MET A 47 10.54 1.80 20.55
CA MET A 47 9.62 0.69 20.30
C MET A 47 10.19 -0.30 19.30
N GLY A 48 9.85 -1.57 19.49
CA GLY A 48 10.06 -2.62 18.52
C GLY A 48 8.75 -3.30 18.20
N SER A 49 8.61 -3.87 17.01
CA SER A 49 7.45 -4.69 16.68
C SER A 49 7.80 -5.73 15.64
N GLN A 50 7.17 -6.89 15.75
CA GLN A 50 7.21 -7.92 14.70
C GLN A 50 5.78 -8.19 14.25
N LEU A 51 5.60 -8.33 12.94
CA LEU A 51 4.32 -8.57 12.30
C LEU A 51 4.43 -9.76 11.34
N LEU A 52 3.52 -10.70 11.46
CA LEU A 52 3.32 -11.81 10.53
C LEU A 52 1.97 -11.64 9.85
N LEU A 53 1.98 -11.45 8.53
CA LEU A 53 0.79 -11.50 7.69
C LEU A 53 0.68 -12.90 7.07
N HIS A 54 -0.39 -13.61 7.40
CA HIS A 54 -0.71 -14.90 6.78
C HIS A 54 -1.46 -14.68 5.47
N GLU A 55 -1.19 -15.52 4.47
CA GLU A 55 -1.84 -15.45 3.13
C GLU A 55 -3.38 -15.50 3.20
N GLN A 56 -3.93 -16.15 4.23
CA GLN A 56 -5.37 -16.34 4.44
C GLN A 56 -6.07 -15.11 5.08
N GLY A 57 -5.35 -13.99 5.26
CA GLY A 57 -5.93 -12.76 5.80
C GLY A 57 -6.01 -12.70 7.32
N THR A 58 -5.19 -13.48 8.03
CA THR A 58 -4.98 -13.37 9.48
C THR A 58 -3.60 -12.80 9.78
N PHE A 59 -3.43 -12.15 10.93
CA PHE A 59 -2.13 -11.65 11.35
C PHE A 59 -1.83 -12.01 12.80
N GLU A 60 -0.53 -12.02 13.10
CA GLU A 60 0.02 -12.07 14.45
C GLU A 60 1.05 -10.96 14.59
N ALA A 61 1.06 -10.28 15.73
CA ALA A 61 2.00 -9.22 16.00
C ALA A 61 2.43 -9.22 17.47
N VAL A 62 3.62 -8.70 17.71
CA VAL A 62 4.08 -8.34 19.05
C VAL A 62 4.65 -6.94 18.99
N LEU A 63 4.23 -6.08 19.92
CA LEU A 63 4.75 -4.74 20.13
C LEU A 63 5.51 -4.74 21.46
N TYR A 64 6.74 -4.23 21.41
CA TYR A 64 7.64 -4.04 22.54
C TYR A 64 7.75 -2.55 22.84
N TYR A 65 7.38 -2.14 24.04
CA TYR A 65 7.53 -0.76 24.49
C TYR A 65 7.95 -0.72 25.96
N GLY A 66 9.19 -0.29 26.22
CA GLY A 66 9.78 -0.38 27.56
C GLY A 66 9.79 -1.82 28.08
N SER A 67 9.07 -2.09 29.18
CA SER A 67 8.89 -3.42 29.77
C SER A 67 7.58 -4.11 29.37
N LEU A 68 6.81 -3.51 28.47
CA LEU A 68 5.53 -4.05 28.02
C LEU A 68 5.70 -4.84 26.73
N ASP A 69 5.18 -6.08 26.76
CA ASP A 69 5.02 -6.94 25.59
C ASP A 69 3.53 -7.07 25.29
N ILE A 70 3.10 -6.51 24.16
CA ILE A 70 1.71 -6.55 23.72
C ILE A 70 1.60 -7.51 22.55
N GLN A 71 0.78 -8.55 22.73
CA GLN A 71 0.47 -9.52 21.68
C GLN A 71 -0.83 -9.11 20.99
N GLY A 72 -0.80 -9.11 19.66
CA GLY A 72 -1.95 -8.83 18.83
C GLY A 72 -2.20 -9.92 17.81
N ARG A 73 -3.48 -10.23 17.58
CA ARG A 73 -3.91 -11.23 16.60
C ARG A 73 -5.26 -10.84 16.05
N GLY A 74 -5.42 -11.03 14.74
CA GLY A 74 -6.64 -10.63 14.10
C GLY A 74 -6.70 -10.96 12.63
N ARG A 75 -7.48 -10.16 11.91
CA ARG A 75 -7.60 -10.23 10.46
C ARG A 75 -6.92 -9.04 9.82
N TRP A 76 -6.44 -9.23 8.61
CA TRP A 76 -6.00 -8.14 7.77
C TRP A 76 -6.64 -8.24 6.39
N ALA A 77 -6.73 -7.11 5.71
CA ALA A 77 -7.19 -7.04 4.33
C ALA A 77 -6.56 -5.84 3.61
N MET A 78 -6.52 -5.91 2.28
CA MET A 78 -6.25 -4.74 1.45
C MET A 78 -7.51 -3.90 1.31
N VAL A 79 -7.45 -2.64 1.73
CA VAL A 79 -8.53 -1.66 1.66
C VAL A 79 -7.92 -0.37 1.10
N ASP A 80 -8.41 0.09 -0.06
CA ASP A 80 -7.94 1.31 -0.72
C ASP A 80 -6.41 1.37 -0.91
N GLY A 81 -5.81 0.23 -1.30
CA GLY A 81 -4.37 0.11 -1.54
C GLY A 81 -3.51 0.03 -0.27
N GLN A 82 -4.12 -0.08 0.92
CA GLN A 82 -3.45 -0.19 2.20
C GLN A 82 -3.84 -1.48 2.92
N ILE A 83 -2.95 -1.99 3.75
CA ILE A 83 -3.28 -3.09 4.66
C ILE A 83 -3.99 -2.49 5.86
N GLU A 84 -5.18 -2.98 6.19
CA GLU A 84 -5.89 -2.64 7.43
C GLU A 84 -5.87 -3.84 8.37
N LEU A 85 -5.40 -3.64 9.61
CA LEU A 85 -5.42 -4.64 10.67
C LEU A 85 -6.68 -4.49 11.52
N ARG A 86 -7.36 -5.61 11.79
CA ARG A 86 -8.55 -5.64 12.63
C ARG A 86 -8.41 -6.66 13.75
N GLU A 87 -8.62 -6.21 14.97
CA GLU A 87 -8.65 -7.05 16.18
C GLU A 87 -10.01 -6.95 16.86
N ARG A 88 -10.24 -7.82 17.84
CA ARG A 88 -11.48 -7.79 18.63
C ARG A 88 -11.16 -7.89 20.11
N GLY A 89 -11.92 -7.16 20.91
CA GLY A 89 -11.86 -7.21 22.37
C GLY A 89 -11.12 -6.04 23.01
N PRO A 90 -11.05 -5.99 24.35
CA PRO A 90 -10.58 -4.83 25.12
C PRO A 90 -9.07 -4.59 25.06
N ARG A 91 -8.29 -5.47 24.41
CA ARG A 91 -6.83 -5.36 24.24
C ARG A 91 -6.43 -5.33 22.76
N ALA A 92 -7.31 -4.79 21.94
CA ALA A 92 -7.16 -4.68 20.50
C ALA A 92 -6.26 -3.48 20.12
N PHE A 93 -4.99 -3.51 20.56
CA PHE A 93 -4.06 -2.39 20.42
C PHE A 93 -3.66 -2.10 18.96
N LEU A 94 -3.80 -3.08 18.06
CA LEU A 94 -3.48 -2.91 16.63
C LEU A 94 -4.74 -2.75 15.76
N ASP A 95 -5.95 -2.73 16.35
CA ASP A 95 -7.18 -2.54 15.59
C ASP A 95 -7.23 -1.18 14.89
N GLY A 96 -7.55 -1.19 13.61
CA GLY A 96 -7.60 0.01 12.78
C GLY A 96 -6.24 0.49 12.28
N MET A 97 -5.14 -0.16 12.64
CA MET A 97 -3.82 0.19 12.11
C MET A 97 -3.78 0.00 10.59
N ARG A 98 -3.27 1.00 9.88
CA ARG A 98 -3.13 0.99 8.42
C ARG A 98 -1.66 1.01 8.01
N LEU A 99 -1.30 0.14 7.07
CA LEU A 99 0.06 0.05 6.54
C LEU A 99 0.06 0.25 5.03
N VAL A 100 0.95 1.11 4.53
CA VAL A 100 1.07 1.38 3.09
C VAL A 100 2.18 0.54 2.49
N PRO A 101 1.89 -0.37 1.54
CA PRO A 101 2.94 -1.11 0.84
C PRO A 101 3.83 -0.15 0.02
N SER A 102 5.14 -0.19 0.25
CA SER A 102 6.14 0.60 -0.46
C SER A 102 7.45 -0.17 -0.57
N GLY A 103 7.66 -0.84 -1.70
CA GLY A 103 8.83 -1.69 -1.93
C GLY A 103 8.94 -2.81 -0.88
N ASN A 104 10.03 -2.82 -0.11
CA ASN A 104 10.26 -3.78 0.97
C ASN A 104 9.74 -3.33 2.35
N CYS A 105 9.07 -2.18 2.42
CA CYS A 105 8.49 -1.61 3.62
C CYS A 105 6.95 -1.65 3.57
N LEU A 106 6.33 -1.99 4.70
CA LEU A 106 4.97 -1.58 4.98
C LEU A 106 5.07 -0.35 5.90
N LEU A 107 4.79 0.83 5.34
CA LEU A 107 4.92 2.09 6.05
C LEU A 107 3.77 2.22 7.05
N VAL A 108 4.09 2.56 8.29
CA VAL A 108 3.12 2.84 9.34
C VAL A 108 3.27 4.30 9.77
N ASP A 109 2.17 5.03 9.78
CA ASP A 109 2.14 6.38 10.34
C ASP A 109 2.02 6.29 11.87
N MET A 110 2.87 7.04 12.57
CA MET A 110 2.95 7.07 14.04
C MET A 110 2.88 8.51 14.55
N ASP A 111 1.98 9.29 13.94
CA ASP A 111 1.69 10.71 14.18
C ASP A 111 2.84 11.67 13.78
N THR A 112 4.02 11.50 14.37
CA THR A 112 5.17 12.39 14.19
C THR A 112 6.30 11.76 13.38
N ILE A 113 6.29 10.44 13.26
CA ILE A 113 7.29 9.66 12.55
C ILE A 113 6.60 8.60 11.68
N THR A 114 7.26 8.19 10.61
CA THR A 114 6.84 7.06 9.79
C THR A 114 7.77 5.90 10.08
N GLY A 115 7.22 4.80 10.59
CA GLY A 115 7.94 3.54 10.75
C GLY A 115 7.92 2.72 9.46
N CYS A 116 8.88 1.80 9.33
CA CYS A 116 8.85 0.79 8.28
C CYS A 116 8.80 -0.60 8.92
N TYR A 117 7.71 -1.33 8.69
CA TYR A 117 7.73 -2.79 8.84
C TYR A 117 8.46 -3.36 7.63
N ARG A 118 9.76 -3.65 7.80
CA ARG A 118 10.62 -4.15 6.73
C ARG A 118 10.45 -5.67 6.62
N ARG A 119 10.27 -6.15 5.40
CA ARG A 119 10.18 -7.59 5.12
C ARG A 119 11.50 -8.30 5.50
N LEU A 120 11.38 -9.42 6.21
CA LEU A 120 12.48 -10.34 6.56
C LEU A 120 12.73 -11.40 5.48
#